data_AF-A0AAU4ZYY2-F1
#
_entry.id   AF-A0AAU4ZYY2-F1
#
_cell.length_a   1.000
_cell.length_b   1.000
_cell.length_c   1.000
_cell.angle_alpha   90.00
_cell.angle_beta   90.00
_cell.angle_gamma   90.00
#
_symmetry.space_group_name_H-M   'P 1'
#
loop_
_entity.id
_entity.type
_entity.pdbx_description
1 polymer ?
#
loop_
_entity_poly.entity_id
_entity_poly.type
_entity_poly.pdbx_seq_one_letter_code
_entity_poly.pdbx_strand_id
1 'polypeptide(L)'
;MLNVRSIWNGAISFGLVSIPIKLVNATESHSISFRQIHLEDGGRIRYRKVCELEEREVSAPEIGKGYEDADGSIIPITDEDLASLPIPTARTIEIVAFVPADRIDPLQMDTAYYLAANGVPAAKPYTLLREALKRSQKVAIAKFALRGRERLGMLRVVDDVIAMHGLLWPDEIRTPESVAPDSSVTVRDKELDLADALMDTLGEVDLNDLHDDYREAVEELIAAKASGEKVPAAPSAEKGGGKVIDLMAALENSVREAKAARGEEAADSDADVKPLRKGPARKSSPKPASGKKPTAKKAAAKKTAATKKTTADSTKKTAAKKTPAKKSPPRKRASA
;
A
#
# COMPACT_ATOMS: atom_id res chain seq x y z
N MET A 1 -15.87 26.12 8.92
CA MET A 1 -15.48 25.45 7.66
C MET A 1 -14.13 24.80 7.90
N LEU A 2 -14.07 23.46 7.93
CA LEU A 2 -12.80 22.75 7.94
C LEU A 2 -11.97 23.26 6.76
N ASN A 3 -10.77 23.77 7.05
CA ASN A 3 -9.93 24.41 6.04
C ASN A 3 -9.20 23.31 5.26
N VAL A 4 -9.93 22.67 4.35
CA VAL A 4 -9.46 21.49 3.65
C VAL A 4 -8.42 21.91 2.60
N ARG A 5 -7.17 21.49 2.81
CA ARG A 5 -6.03 21.88 1.97
C ARG A 5 -5.99 21.01 0.72
N SER A 6 -6.05 21.64 -0.45
CA SER A 6 -5.86 20.96 -1.73
C SER A 6 -4.43 20.42 -1.83
N ILE A 7 -4.31 19.14 -2.20
CA ILE A 7 -3.03 18.48 -2.46
C ILE A 7 -2.55 18.81 -3.88
N TRP A 8 -3.50 18.92 -4.82
CA TRP A 8 -3.22 19.12 -6.23
C TRP A 8 -4.37 19.88 -6.90
N ASN A 9 -4.03 20.69 -7.91
CA ASN A 9 -5.01 21.41 -8.73
C ASN A 9 -4.79 21.00 -10.19
N GLY A 10 -5.88 20.73 -10.89
CA GLY A 10 -5.83 20.31 -12.28
C GLY A 10 -7.20 20.39 -12.93
N ALA A 11 -7.43 19.59 -13.97
CA ALA A 11 -8.73 19.51 -14.62
C ALA A 11 -9.14 18.06 -14.89
N ILE A 12 -10.43 17.77 -14.85
CA ILE A 12 -10.99 16.55 -15.43
C ILE A 12 -11.18 16.80 -16.92
N SER A 13 -10.67 15.93 -17.78
CA SER A 13 -10.87 16.00 -19.22
C SER A 13 -11.57 14.76 -19.73
N PHE A 14 -12.56 14.95 -20.60
CA PHE A 14 -13.18 13.87 -21.36
C PHE A 14 -13.65 14.40 -22.72
N GLY A 15 -13.10 13.86 -23.80
CA GLY A 15 -13.33 14.38 -25.15
C GLY A 15 -12.93 15.86 -25.27
N LEU A 16 -13.91 16.75 -25.45
CA LEU A 16 -13.70 18.19 -25.60
C LEU A 16 -14.00 19.00 -24.34
N VAL A 17 -14.40 18.35 -23.24
CA VAL A 17 -14.78 19.02 -22.00
C VAL A 17 -13.58 19.02 -21.05
N SER A 18 -13.31 20.17 -20.44
CA SER A 18 -12.30 20.34 -19.39
C SER A 18 -12.91 21.05 -18.19
N ILE A 19 -12.82 20.43 -17.01
CA ILE A 19 -13.45 20.88 -15.77
C ILE A 19 -12.36 21.15 -14.74
N PRO A 20 -12.05 22.40 -14.39
CA PRO A 20 -11.09 22.72 -13.35
C PRO A 20 -11.52 22.15 -11.99
N ILE A 21 -10.63 21.41 -11.32
CA ILE A 21 -10.87 20.82 -10.01
C ILE A 21 -9.70 21.01 -9.05
N LYS A 22 -9.99 20.85 -7.75
CA LYS A 22 -9.03 20.71 -6.66
C LYS A 22 -9.15 19.30 -6.11
N LEU A 23 -8.02 18.66 -5.90
CA LEU A 23 -7.94 17.32 -5.32
C LEU A 23 -7.55 17.42 -3.85
N VAL A 24 -8.32 16.72 -3.03
CA VAL A 24 -8.33 16.80 -1.57
C VAL A 24 -8.29 15.37 -1.02
N ASN A 25 -7.64 15.13 0.12
CA ASN A 25 -7.68 13.80 0.73
C ASN A 25 -9.08 13.48 1.24
N ALA A 26 -9.60 12.29 0.93
CA ALA A 26 -10.86 11.81 1.49
C ALA A 26 -10.68 11.06 2.81
N THR A 27 -9.44 10.71 3.15
CA THR A 27 -9.10 9.95 4.35
C THR A 27 -8.17 10.75 5.26
N GLU A 28 -8.32 10.56 6.56
CA GLU A 28 -7.43 11.08 7.57
C GLU A 28 -6.85 9.93 8.40
N SER A 29 -5.57 10.01 8.74
CA SER A 29 -4.97 9.04 9.66
C SER A 29 -5.16 9.53 11.08
N HIS A 30 -5.78 8.70 11.92
CA HIS A 30 -5.91 8.95 13.35
C HIS A 30 -4.80 8.30 14.19
N SER A 31 -3.67 7.95 13.56
CA SER A 31 -2.55 7.31 14.25
C SER A 31 -1.83 8.29 15.18
N ILE A 32 -1.46 7.81 16.39
CA ILE A 32 -0.69 8.59 17.35
C ILE A 32 0.77 8.64 16.89
N SER A 33 1.25 9.85 16.61
CA SER A 33 2.63 10.04 16.16
C SER A 33 3.59 10.15 17.35
N PHE A 34 4.66 9.35 17.32
CA PHE A 34 5.74 9.42 18.29
C PHE A 34 6.95 10.14 17.71
N ARG A 35 7.59 10.94 18.55
CA ARG A 35 8.92 11.49 18.24
C ARG A 35 9.99 10.59 18.83
N GLN A 36 11.06 10.37 18.08
CA GLN A 36 12.24 9.70 18.59
C GLN A 36 12.96 10.59 19.59
N ILE A 37 13.28 10.01 20.74
CA ILE A 37 14.07 10.63 21.79
C ILE A 37 15.21 9.69 22.18
N HIS A 38 16.32 10.26 22.64
CA HIS A 38 17.33 9.53 23.35
C HIS A 38 16.76 9.17 24.74
N LEU A 39 16.76 7.87 25.07
CA LEU A 39 16.04 7.36 26.25
C LEU A 39 16.63 7.83 27.58
N GLU A 40 17.93 8.14 27.62
CA GLU A 40 18.63 8.53 28.83
C GLU A 40 18.35 9.99 29.23
N ASP A 41 18.33 10.90 28.26
CA ASP A 41 18.23 12.35 28.52
C ASP A 41 16.94 13.00 27.95
N GLY A 42 16.12 12.24 27.22
CA GLY A 42 14.91 12.74 26.55
C GLY A 42 15.18 13.65 25.35
N GLY A 43 16.44 13.79 24.93
CA GLY A 43 16.88 14.64 23.84
C GLY A 43 16.32 14.20 22.49
N ARG A 44 15.97 15.16 21.64
CA ARG A 44 15.39 14.87 20.32
C ARG A 44 16.46 14.35 19.35
N ILE A 45 16.20 13.19 18.73
CA ILE A 45 17.06 12.65 17.67
C ILE A 45 16.87 13.43 16.36
N ARG A 46 17.98 13.70 15.65
CA ARG A 46 17.97 14.30 14.30
C ARG A 46 18.77 13.44 13.35
N TYR A 47 18.25 13.24 12.15
CA TYR A 47 18.96 12.59 11.05
C TYR A 47 19.73 13.62 10.23
N ARG A 48 20.92 13.23 9.79
CA ARG A 48 21.72 13.98 8.82
C ARG A 48 22.01 13.07 7.64
N LYS A 49 21.90 13.59 6.43
CA LYS A 49 22.20 12.84 5.20
C LYS A 49 23.67 13.11 4.86
N VAL A 50 24.45 12.04 4.70
CA VAL A 50 25.89 12.11 4.43
C VAL A 50 26.16 11.42 3.10
N CYS A 51 26.93 12.06 2.21
CA CYS A 51 27.38 11.46 0.96
C CYS A 51 28.51 10.47 1.25
N GLU A 52 28.39 9.23 0.78
CA GLU A 52 29.38 8.18 1.03
C GLU A 52 30.75 8.48 0.39
N LEU A 53 30.76 9.10 -0.79
CA LEU A 53 32.00 9.38 -1.52
C LEU A 53 32.80 10.53 -0.91
N GLU A 54 32.11 11.53 -0.36
CA GLU A 54 32.72 12.76 0.17
C GLU A 54 32.76 12.78 1.70
N GLU A 55 32.14 11.79 2.35
CA GLU A 55 31.96 11.68 3.81
C GLU A 55 31.44 12.97 4.47
N ARG A 56 30.71 13.80 3.71
CA ARG A 56 30.18 15.08 4.17
C ARG A 56 28.66 15.09 4.20
N GLU A 57 28.13 15.92 5.10
CA GLU A 57 26.70 16.21 5.12
C GLU A 57 26.28 16.93 3.84
N VAL A 58 25.16 16.47 3.28
CA VAL A 58 24.55 17.02 2.07
C VAL A 58 23.15 17.54 2.38
N SER A 59 22.85 18.70 1.81
CA SER A 59 21.56 19.37 1.92
C SER A 59 20.57 18.80 0.89
N ALA A 60 19.26 18.94 1.15
CA ALA A 60 18.24 18.40 0.24
C ALA A 60 18.37 18.83 -1.24
N PRO A 61 18.76 20.07 -1.58
CA PRO A 61 18.97 20.49 -2.98
C PRO A 61 20.13 19.77 -3.69
N GLU A 62 21.08 19.22 -2.94
CA GLU A 62 22.22 18.47 -3.49
C GLU A 62 21.86 16.99 -3.74
N ILE A 63 20.65 16.55 -3.38
CA ILE A 63 20.24 15.14 -3.44
C ILE A 63 19.25 14.94 -4.57
N GLY A 64 19.72 14.31 -5.65
CA GLY A 64 18.92 13.90 -6.80
C GLY A 64 18.49 12.43 -6.76
N LYS A 65 17.96 11.95 -7.89
CA LYS A 65 17.66 10.53 -8.12
C LYS A 65 18.74 9.95 -9.04
N GLY A 66 19.07 8.68 -8.86
CA GLY A 66 19.92 7.92 -9.77
C GLY A 66 19.22 6.63 -10.17
N TYR A 67 19.35 6.23 -11.44
CA TYR A 67 18.97 4.91 -11.92
C TYR A 67 20.23 4.06 -12.05
N GLU A 68 20.25 2.90 -11.41
CA GLU A 68 21.35 1.94 -11.51
C GLU A 68 21.06 1.00 -12.69
N ASP A 69 21.94 1.02 -13.69
CA ASP A 69 21.87 0.12 -14.84
C ASP A 69 22.43 -1.28 -14.50
N ALA A 70 22.17 -2.27 -15.33
CA ALA A 70 22.59 -3.66 -15.12
C ALA A 70 24.12 -3.82 -14.94
N ASP A 71 24.91 -2.91 -15.52
CA ASP A 71 26.37 -2.88 -15.43
C ASP A 71 26.87 -2.12 -14.18
N GLY A 72 25.98 -1.69 -13.27
CA GLY A 72 26.29 -0.96 -12.04
C GLY A 72 26.59 0.53 -12.22
N SER A 73 26.40 1.07 -13.43
CA SER A 73 26.55 2.50 -13.70
C SER A 73 25.32 3.27 -13.20
N ILE A 74 25.54 4.38 -12.49
CA ILE A 74 24.46 5.25 -12.00
C ILE A 74 24.22 6.40 -12.97
N ILE A 75 23.01 6.46 -13.52
CA ILE A 75 22.55 7.52 -14.41
C ILE A 75 21.76 8.53 -13.55
N PRO A 76 22.24 9.79 -13.39
CA PRO A 76 21.50 10.80 -12.64
C PRO A 76 20.22 11.17 -13.40
N ILE A 77 19.11 11.22 -12.66
CA ILE A 77 17.80 11.64 -13.15
C ILE A 77 17.44 12.95 -12.46
N THR A 78 17.43 14.04 -13.23
CA THR A 78 17.09 15.38 -12.72
C THR A 78 15.58 15.59 -12.69
N ASP A 79 15.14 16.59 -11.92
CA ASP A 79 13.72 16.98 -11.92
C ASP A 79 13.32 17.57 -13.28
N GLU A 80 14.25 18.22 -14.00
CA GLU A 80 14.07 18.68 -15.37
C GLU A 80 13.83 17.52 -16.35
N ASP A 81 14.59 16.42 -16.23
CA ASP A 81 14.39 15.22 -17.06
C ASP A 81 12.97 14.67 -16.86
N LEU A 82 12.53 14.56 -15.60
CA LEU A 82 11.18 14.10 -15.24
C LEU A 82 10.09 15.07 -15.70
N ALA A 83 10.33 16.37 -15.63
CA ALA A 83 9.37 17.39 -16.08
C ALA A 83 9.23 17.44 -17.61
N SER A 84 10.28 17.05 -18.35
CA SER A 84 10.29 16.97 -19.81
C SER A 84 9.55 15.74 -20.37
N LEU A 85 9.20 14.78 -19.50
CA LEU A 85 8.49 13.59 -19.92
C LEU A 85 7.16 13.99 -20.58
N PRO A 86 6.86 13.47 -21.79
CA PRO A 86 5.66 13.82 -22.53
C PRO A 86 4.44 13.09 -21.95
N ILE A 87 4.08 13.39 -20.70
CA ILE A 87 2.94 12.79 -20.02
C ILE A 87 1.72 13.73 -20.18
N PRO A 88 0.73 13.37 -21.01
CA PRO A 88 -0.46 14.21 -21.22
C PRO A 88 -1.25 14.46 -19.93
N THR A 89 -1.12 13.57 -18.95
CA THR A 89 -1.85 13.56 -17.68
C THR A 89 -1.19 14.39 -16.57
N ALA A 90 -0.09 15.12 -16.85
CA ALA A 90 0.69 15.87 -15.85
C ALA A 90 -0.13 16.82 -14.96
N ARG A 91 -1.23 17.40 -15.49
CA ARG A 91 -2.16 18.27 -14.75
C ARG A 91 -3.63 17.94 -15.01
N THR A 92 -3.90 16.75 -15.55
CA THR A 92 -5.22 16.39 -16.05
C THR A 92 -5.59 14.98 -15.59
N ILE A 93 -6.81 14.83 -15.11
CA ILE A 93 -7.48 13.55 -14.91
C ILE A 93 -8.22 13.26 -16.21
N GLU A 94 -7.66 12.43 -17.07
CA GLU A 94 -8.24 12.08 -18.37
C GLU A 94 -9.17 10.87 -18.21
N ILE A 95 -10.47 11.05 -18.40
CA ILE A 95 -11.43 9.96 -18.39
C ILE A 95 -11.29 9.17 -19.69
N VAL A 96 -11.00 7.87 -19.58
CA VAL A 96 -10.82 6.95 -20.71
C VAL A 96 -12.07 6.13 -20.99
N ALA A 97 -12.88 5.83 -19.97
CA ALA A 97 -14.06 4.99 -20.11
C ALA A 97 -15.07 5.18 -18.97
N PHE A 98 -16.31 4.75 -19.20
CA PHE A 98 -17.33 4.62 -18.17
C PHE A 98 -17.74 3.16 -18.05
N VAL A 99 -17.59 2.57 -16.87
CA VAL A 99 -17.85 1.16 -16.60
C VAL A 99 -18.78 1.00 -15.40
N PRO A 100 -19.52 -0.12 -15.29
CA PRO A 100 -20.19 -0.51 -14.05
C PRO A 100 -19.19 -0.61 -12.87
N ALA A 101 -19.64 -0.33 -11.65
CA ALA A 101 -18.76 -0.31 -10.47
C ALA A 101 -18.25 -1.70 -10.06
N ASP A 102 -19.04 -2.76 -10.31
CA ASP A 102 -18.72 -4.16 -10.04
C ASP A 102 -17.58 -4.73 -10.90
N ARG A 103 -17.18 -4.02 -11.97
CA ARG A 103 -16.01 -4.36 -12.79
C ARG A 103 -14.69 -4.08 -12.08
N ILE A 104 -14.69 -3.30 -11.01
CA ILE A 104 -13.50 -2.93 -10.26
C ILE A 104 -13.39 -3.83 -9.05
N ASP A 105 -12.34 -4.66 -9.03
CA ASP A 105 -12.03 -5.51 -7.89
C ASP A 105 -11.60 -4.63 -6.71
N PRO A 106 -12.12 -4.82 -5.49
CA PRO A 106 -11.64 -4.11 -4.30
C PRO A 106 -10.11 -4.15 -4.11
N LEU A 107 -9.43 -5.22 -4.56
CA LEU A 107 -7.97 -5.32 -4.55
C LEU A 107 -7.27 -4.29 -5.42
N GLN A 108 -7.95 -3.74 -6.42
CA GLN A 108 -7.41 -2.66 -7.26
C GLN A 108 -7.43 -1.31 -6.56
N MET A 109 -8.24 -1.12 -5.52
CA MET A 109 -8.47 0.20 -4.92
C MET A 109 -7.33 0.61 -3.98
N ASP A 110 -6.87 1.86 -4.16
CA ASP A 110 -5.86 2.53 -3.34
C ASP A 110 -6.50 3.78 -2.69
N THR A 111 -5.67 4.73 -2.27
CA THR A 111 -6.04 5.97 -1.57
C THR A 111 -7.19 6.72 -2.25
N ALA A 112 -8.14 7.14 -1.42
CA ALA A 112 -9.31 7.91 -1.85
C ALA A 112 -9.11 9.42 -1.71
N TYR A 113 -9.64 10.16 -2.67
CA TYR A 113 -9.60 11.61 -2.75
C TYR A 113 -10.98 12.18 -3.06
N TYR A 114 -11.26 13.40 -2.61
CA TYR A 114 -12.39 14.18 -3.08
C TYR A 114 -11.94 15.16 -4.15
N LEU A 115 -12.76 15.30 -5.20
CA LEU A 115 -12.57 16.30 -6.24
C LEU A 115 -13.57 17.43 -6.01
N ALA A 116 -13.09 18.65 -5.77
CA ALA A 116 -13.91 19.84 -5.63
C ALA A 116 -13.81 20.72 -6.88
N ALA A 117 -14.91 21.31 -7.33
CA ALA A 117 -14.88 22.26 -8.44
C ALA A 117 -13.98 23.46 -8.12
N ASN A 118 -13.10 23.84 -9.05
CA ASN A 118 -12.20 24.97 -8.86
C ASN A 118 -12.79 26.26 -9.44
N GLY A 119 -13.58 26.95 -8.61
CA GLY A 119 -14.18 28.25 -8.94
C GLY A 119 -15.57 28.16 -9.58
N VAL A 120 -16.24 29.31 -9.66
CA VAL A 120 -17.64 29.43 -10.15
C VAL A 120 -17.83 28.87 -11.57
N PRO A 121 -16.93 29.10 -12.55
CA PRO A 121 -17.11 28.57 -13.91
C PRO A 121 -17.08 27.04 -13.99
N ALA A 122 -16.41 26.37 -13.04
CA ALA A 122 -16.30 24.92 -13.00
C ALA A 122 -17.53 24.25 -12.35
N ALA A 123 -18.36 24.98 -11.60
CA ALA A 123 -19.45 24.42 -10.82
C ALA A 123 -20.49 23.69 -11.69
N LYS A 124 -21.02 24.34 -12.73
CA LYS A 124 -22.03 23.75 -13.62
C LYS A 124 -21.55 22.47 -14.33
N PRO A 125 -20.40 22.45 -15.03
CA PRO A 125 -19.93 21.22 -15.68
C PRO A 125 -19.55 20.13 -14.68
N TYR A 126 -19.01 20.48 -13.50
CA TYR A 126 -18.76 19.51 -12.42
C TYR A 126 -20.06 18.84 -11.95
N THR A 127 -21.09 19.63 -11.64
CA THR A 127 -22.40 19.10 -11.21
C THR A 127 -23.02 18.24 -12.31
N LEU A 128 -22.92 18.66 -13.58
CA LEU A 128 -23.44 17.87 -14.70
C LEU A 128 -22.77 16.49 -14.79
N LEU A 129 -21.44 16.42 -14.64
CA LEU A 129 -20.72 15.14 -14.62
C LEU A 129 -21.14 14.28 -13.43
N ARG A 130 -21.26 14.88 -12.24
CA ARG A 130 -21.73 14.20 -11.02
C ARG A 130 -23.12 13.59 -11.24
N GLU A 131 -24.08 14.38 -11.70
CA GLU A 131 -25.45 13.91 -11.96
C GLU A 131 -25.50 12.84 -13.06
N ALA A 132 -24.66 12.97 -14.10
CA ALA A 132 -24.58 11.97 -15.16
C ALA A 132 -24.05 10.62 -14.65
N LEU A 133 -23.01 10.62 -13.81
CA LEU A 133 -22.49 9.41 -13.17
C LEU A 133 -23.55 8.77 -12.25
N LYS A 134 -24.22 9.60 -11.42
CA LYS A 134 -25.29 9.13 -10.52
C LYS A 134 -26.45 8.51 -11.28
N ARG A 135 -26.92 9.16 -12.34
CA ARG A 135 -28.02 8.67 -13.19
C ARG A 135 -27.66 7.40 -13.95
N SER A 136 -26.43 7.27 -14.41
CA SER A 136 -25.99 6.11 -15.19
C SER A 136 -25.55 4.92 -14.34
N GLN A 137 -25.39 5.09 -13.02
CA GLN A 137 -24.84 4.09 -12.11
C GLN A 137 -23.49 3.52 -12.57
N LYS A 138 -22.70 4.36 -13.25
CA LYS A 138 -21.37 4.02 -13.75
C LYS A 138 -20.31 4.80 -12.99
N VAL A 139 -19.10 4.25 -13.02
CA VAL A 139 -17.87 4.92 -12.59
C VAL A 139 -17.06 5.32 -13.81
N ALA A 140 -16.31 6.40 -13.72
CA ALA A 140 -15.40 6.82 -14.78
C ALA A 140 -14.00 6.29 -14.48
N ILE A 141 -13.41 5.55 -15.42
CA ILE A 141 -12.00 5.18 -15.36
C ILE A 141 -11.19 6.30 -15.96
N ALA A 142 -10.14 6.71 -15.27
CA ALA A 142 -9.29 7.80 -15.67
C ALA A 142 -7.81 7.47 -15.52
N LYS A 143 -6.99 8.18 -16.29
CA LYS A 143 -5.55 8.26 -16.09
C LYS A 143 -5.21 9.63 -15.52
N PHE A 144 -4.31 9.66 -14.55
CA PHE A 144 -3.85 10.91 -13.95
C PHE A 144 -2.40 10.79 -13.52
N ALA A 145 -1.67 11.91 -13.52
CA ALA A 145 -0.34 11.97 -12.93
C ALA A 145 -0.40 12.62 -11.54
N LEU A 146 0.14 11.92 -10.54
CA LEU A 146 0.32 12.46 -9.20
C LEU A 146 1.76 12.19 -8.73
N ARG A 147 2.45 13.24 -8.26
CA ARG A 147 3.86 13.16 -7.82
C ARG A 147 4.81 12.56 -8.88
N GLY A 148 4.57 12.90 -10.15
CA GLY A 148 5.43 12.51 -11.27
C GLY A 148 5.26 11.07 -11.75
N ARG A 149 4.19 10.37 -11.36
CA ARG A 149 3.86 9.03 -11.85
C ARG A 149 2.43 9.00 -12.38
N GLU A 150 2.23 8.41 -13.55
CA GLU A 150 0.90 8.13 -14.09
C GLU A 150 0.28 6.93 -13.35
N ARG A 151 -0.99 7.07 -12.98
CA ARG A 151 -1.79 6.09 -12.26
C ARG A 151 -3.15 5.95 -12.93
N LEU A 152 -3.77 4.80 -12.72
CA LEU A 152 -5.19 4.63 -12.98
C LEU A 152 -6.00 5.18 -11.81
N GLY A 153 -7.20 5.66 -12.10
CA GLY A 153 -8.14 6.13 -11.10
C GLY A 153 -9.58 5.83 -11.48
N MET A 154 -10.43 5.74 -10.46
CA MET A 154 -11.87 5.57 -10.60
C MET A 154 -12.57 6.78 -9.99
N LEU A 155 -13.38 7.47 -10.79
CA LEU A 155 -14.26 8.55 -10.33
C LEU A 155 -15.65 7.99 -10.10
N ARG A 156 -16.17 8.17 -8.89
CA ARG A 156 -17.52 7.78 -8.49
C ARG A 156 -18.18 8.88 -7.68
N VAL A 157 -19.50 8.85 -7.59
CA VAL A 157 -20.25 9.81 -6.77
C VAL A 157 -20.36 9.25 -5.34
N VAL A 158 -20.03 10.10 -4.37
CA VAL A 158 -20.28 9.89 -2.93
C VAL A 158 -21.12 11.07 -2.48
N ASP A 159 -22.36 10.82 -2.08
CA ASP A 159 -23.33 11.85 -1.72
C ASP A 159 -23.48 12.93 -2.82
N ASP A 160 -22.97 14.13 -2.54
CA ASP A 160 -22.98 15.30 -3.40
C ASP A 160 -21.59 15.66 -3.98
N VAL A 161 -20.60 14.78 -3.86
CA VAL A 161 -19.24 15.00 -4.37
C VAL A 161 -18.77 13.87 -5.27
N ILE A 162 -17.82 14.17 -6.15
CA ILE A 162 -17.07 13.17 -6.91
C ILE A 162 -15.87 12.74 -6.07
N ALA A 163 -15.83 11.47 -5.70
CA ALA A 163 -14.67 10.82 -5.11
C ALA A 163 -13.84 10.15 -6.21
N MET A 164 -12.51 10.24 -6.09
CA MET A 164 -11.55 9.56 -6.93
C MET A 164 -10.78 8.54 -6.08
N HIS A 165 -10.82 7.28 -6.47
CA HIS A 165 -9.96 6.24 -5.92
C HIS A 165 -8.76 6.09 -6.83
N GLY A 166 -7.54 6.06 -6.28
CA GLY A 166 -6.41 5.52 -7.01
C GLY A 166 -6.65 4.05 -7.32
N LEU A 167 -6.21 3.59 -8.49
CA LEU A 167 -6.25 2.18 -8.85
C LEU A 167 -4.84 1.66 -9.11
N LEU A 168 -4.58 0.43 -8.68
CA LEU A 168 -3.42 -0.36 -9.09
C LEU A 168 -3.56 -0.76 -10.56
N TRP A 169 -2.42 -0.78 -11.27
CA TRP A 169 -2.38 -1.37 -12.59
C TRP A 169 -2.55 -2.90 -12.51
N PRO A 170 -3.12 -3.55 -13.53
CA PRO A 170 -3.33 -5.00 -13.50
C PRO A 170 -2.04 -5.81 -13.25
N ASP A 171 -0.89 -5.32 -13.69
CA ASP A 171 0.44 -5.92 -13.48
C ASP A 171 1.02 -5.67 -12.08
N GLU A 172 0.47 -4.73 -11.31
CA GLU A 172 0.83 -4.51 -9.91
C GLU A 172 0.14 -5.54 -8.97
N ILE A 173 -0.83 -6.31 -9.47
CA ILE A 173 -1.59 -7.29 -8.70
C ILE A 173 -1.01 -8.70 -8.93
N ARG A 174 -0.62 -9.35 -7.83
CA ARG A 174 -0.08 -10.71 -7.86
C ARG A 174 -1.17 -11.72 -8.18
N THR A 175 -0.82 -12.76 -8.94
CA THR A 175 -1.75 -13.86 -9.24
C THR A 175 -2.00 -14.72 -7.99
N PRO A 176 -3.25 -15.15 -7.75
CA PRO A 176 -3.60 -15.94 -6.57
C PRO A 176 -3.18 -17.42 -6.66
N GLU A 177 -2.69 -17.88 -7.81
CA GLU A 177 -2.40 -19.28 -8.13
C GLU A 177 -1.45 -19.96 -7.13
N SER A 178 -0.60 -19.21 -6.45
CA SER A 178 0.37 -19.72 -5.47
C SER A 178 -0.12 -19.72 -4.02
N VAL A 179 -1.36 -19.26 -3.76
CA VAL A 179 -1.91 -19.08 -2.40
C VAL A 179 -2.94 -20.15 -2.06
N ALA A 180 -3.67 -20.66 -3.05
CA ALA A 180 -4.68 -21.69 -2.83
C ALA A 180 -4.03 -23.03 -2.41
N PRO A 181 -4.73 -23.88 -1.64
CA PRO A 181 -4.24 -25.22 -1.32
C PRO A 181 -3.93 -26.02 -2.58
N ASP A 182 -2.73 -26.61 -2.65
CA ASP A 182 -2.28 -27.41 -3.79
C ASP A 182 -3.10 -28.70 -4.00
N SER A 183 -3.78 -29.16 -2.94
CA SER A 183 -4.62 -30.36 -2.97
C SER A 183 -6.08 -30.00 -3.26
N SER A 184 -6.72 -30.73 -4.19
CA SER A 184 -8.16 -30.67 -4.39
C SER A 184 -8.88 -31.16 -3.13
N VAL A 185 -9.50 -30.26 -2.39
CA VAL A 185 -10.34 -30.57 -1.22
C VAL A 185 -11.80 -30.63 -1.68
N THR A 186 -12.48 -31.75 -1.43
CA THR A 186 -13.93 -31.87 -1.65
C THR A 186 -14.66 -31.54 -0.36
N VAL A 187 -15.58 -30.57 -0.42
CA VAL A 187 -16.45 -30.18 0.70
C VAL A 187 -17.82 -30.77 0.46
N ARG A 188 -18.45 -31.36 1.49
CA ARG A 188 -19.81 -31.93 1.38
C ARG A 188 -20.84 -30.86 1.71
N ASP A 189 -22.01 -30.93 1.08
CA ASP A 189 -23.10 -29.95 1.30
C ASP A 189 -23.49 -29.82 2.79
N LYS A 190 -23.52 -30.93 3.53
CA LYS A 190 -23.80 -30.91 4.99
C LYS A 190 -22.77 -30.11 5.80
N GLU A 191 -21.54 -30.01 5.34
CA GLU A 191 -20.50 -29.20 5.97
C GLU A 191 -20.68 -27.71 5.65
N LEU A 192 -21.23 -27.40 4.47
CA LEU A 192 -21.61 -26.03 4.09
C LEU A 192 -22.84 -25.56 4.88
N ASP A 193 -23.90 -26.37 4.96
CA ASP A 193 -25.11 -26.07 5.75
C ASP A 193 -24.77 -25.72 7.21
N LEU A 194 -23.76 -26.40 7.72
CA LEU A 194 -23.28 -26.25 9.07
C LEU A 194 -22.44 -24.99 9.26
N ALA A 195 -21.60 -24.66 8.28
CA ALA A 195 -20.87 -23.41 8.26
C ALA A 195 -21.84 -22.22 8.16
N ASP A 196 -22.89 -22.32 7.36
CA ASP A 196 -23.94 -21.30 7.23
C ASP A 196 -24.66 -21.07 8.57
N ALA A 197 -25.07 -22.15 9.26
CA ALA A 197 -25.66 -22.05 10.59
C ALA A 197 -24.73 -21.38 11.61
N LEU A 198 -23.41 -21.60 11.53
CA LEU A 198 -22.45 -20.92 12.39
C LEU A 198 -22.32 -19.44 12.04
N MET A 199 -22.27 -19.08 10.75
CA MET A 199 -22.23 -17.69 10.32
C MET A 199 -23.48 -16.92 10.79
N ASP A 200 -24.65 -17.52 10.72
CA ASP A 200 -25.90 -16.93 11.21
C ASP A 200 -25.89 -16.66 12.72
N THR A 201 -25.14 -17.45 13.51
CA THR A 201 -25.03 -17.21 14.96
C THR A 201 -24.16 -16.01 15.31
N LEU A 202 -23.24 -15.60 14.43
CA LEU A 202 -22.37 -14.45 14.69
C LEU A 202 -23.09 -13.09 14.47
N GLY A 203 -24.23 -13.08 13.78
CA GLY A 203 -25.07 -11.89 13.59
C GLY A 203 -24.43 -10.77 12.76
N GLU A 204 -25.13 -9.64 12.65
CA GLU A 204 -24.64 -8.43 11.97
C GLU A 204 -23.95 -7.48 12.97
N VAL A 205 -22.90 -6.80 12.51
CA VAL A 205 -22.16 -5.80 13.30
C VAL A 205 -22.27 -4.44 12.62
N ASP A 206 -22.64 -3.41 13.39
CA ASP A 206 -22.50 -2.02 12.93
C ASP A 206 -21.03 -1.64 12.95
N LEU A 207 -20.49 -1.27 11.79
CA LEU A 207 -19.10 -0.86 11.64
C LEU A 207 -18.75 0.38 12.47
N ASN A 208 -19.75 1.21 12.84
CA ASN A 208 -19.54 2.40 13.67
C ASN A 208 -19.29 2.06 15.15
N ASP A 209 -19.70 0.88 15.60
CA ASP A 209 -19.46 0.39 16.96
C ASP A 209 -18.07 -0.23 17.12
N LEU A 210 -17.36 -0.44 16.01
CA LEU A 210 -15.98 -0.92 16.02
C LEU A 210 -15.01 0.24 16.28
N HIS A 211 -14.07 0.01 17.19
CA HIS A 211 -13.09 1.02 17.60
C HIS A 211 -11.65 0.49 17.49
N ASP A 212 -10.70 1.42 17.42
CA ASP A 212 -9.27 1.10 17.44
C ASP A 212 -8.81 0.96 18.90
N ASP A 213 -9.03 -0.23 19.46
CA ASP A 213 -8.67 -0.57 20.85
C ASP A 213 -7.19 -0.29 21.15
N TYR A 214 -6.32 -0.44 20.15
CA TYR A 214 -4.90 -0.16 20.31
C TYR A 214 -4.66 1.34 20.52
N ARG A 215 -5.30 2.21 19.71
CA ARG A 215 -5.21 3.66 19.89
C ARG A 215 -5.68 4.07 21.28
N GLU A 216 -6.84 3.58 21.71
CA GLU A 216 -7.40 3.90 23.03
C GLU A 216 -6.46 3.46 24.16
N ALA A 217 -5.93 2.24 24.09
CA ALA A 217 -4.96 1.74 25.06
C ALA A 217 -3.67 2.58 25.09
N VAL A 218 -3.22 3.09 23.93
CA VAL A 218 -2.05 3.97 23.85
C VAL A 218 -2.36 5.35 24.45
N GLU A 219 -3.54 5.91 24.23
CA GLU A 219 -3.96 7.20 24.83
C GLU A 219 -4.03 7.09 26.35
N GLU A 220 -4.61 6.01 26.87
CA GLU A 220 -4.67 5.72 28.30
C GLU A 220 -3.27 5.54 28.90
N LEU A 221 -2.39 4.79 28.22
CA LEU A 221 -0.98 4.65 28.60
C LEU A 221 -0.26 6.00 28.67
N ILE A 222 -0.49 6.89 27.71
CA ILE A 222 0.11 8.22 27.68
C ILE A 222 -0.45 9.07 28.83
N ALA A 223 -1.76 9.03 29.06
CA ALA A 223 -2.42 9.78 30.13
C ALA A 223 -1.91 9.33 31.51
N ALA A 224 -1.84 8.02 31.78
CA ALA A 224 -1.31 7.47 33.03
C ALA A 224 0.16 7.86 33.25
N LYS A 225 1.00 7.76 32.20
CA LYS A 225 2.40 8.19 32.27
C LYS A 225 2.54 9.70 32.49
N ALA A 226 1.61 10.51 31.97
CA ALA A 226 1.62 11.95 32.16
C ALA A 226 1.16 12.37 33.56
N SER A 227 0.20 11.65 34.16
CA SER A 227 -0.26 11.88 35.55
C SER A 227 0.66 11.27 36.62
N GLY A 228 1.58 10.38 36.23
CA GLY A 228 2.46 9.65 37.13
C GLY A 228 1.80 8.42 37.78
N GLU A 229 0.63 8.01 37.29
CA GLU A 229 -0.10 6.84 37.74
C GLU A 229 0.38 5.56 37.03
N LYS A 230 0.11 4.41 37.63
CA LYS A 230 0.35 3.12 36.96
C LYS A 230 -0.70 2.92 35.88
N VAL A 231 -0.26 2.41 34.74
CA VAL A 231 -1.13 2.01 33.63
C VAL A 231 -2.20 1.05 34.17
N PRO A 232 -3.50 1.29 33.93
CA PRO A 232 -4.53 0.37 34.33
C PRO A 232 -4.28 -1.00 33.68
N ALA A 233 -4.47 -2.06 34.47
CA ALA A 233 -4.35 -3.41 33.96
C ALA A 233 -5.46 -3.61 32.91
N ALA A 234 -5.11 -4.15 31.75
CA ALA A 234 -6.09 -4.51 30.74
C ALA A 234 -7.23 -5.30 31.42
N PRO A 235 -8.50 -4.99 31.12
CA PRO A 235 -9.60 -5.79 31.64
C PRO A 235 -9.28 -7.24 31.30
N SER A 236 -9.31 -8.11 32.31
CA SER A 236 -9.19 -9.55 32.09
C SER A 236 -10.26 -9.85 31.05
N ALA A 237 -9.87 -10.17 29.82
CA ALA A 237 -10.78 -10.76 28.86
C ALA A 237 -11.52 -11.83 29.66
N GLU A 238 -12.83 -11.68 29.82
CA GLU A 238 -13.63 -12.81 30.29
C GLU A 238 -13.19 -13.95 29.39
N LYS A 239 -12.67 -15.01 30.02
CA LYS A 239 -12.24 -16.19 29.30
C LYS A 239 -13.51 -16.76 28.66
N GLY A 240 -13.86 -16.26 27.48
CA GLY A 240 -14.44 -17.03 26.41
C GLY A 240 -13.39 -18.09 26.08
N GLY A 241 -13.23 -19.04 27.00
CA GLY A 241 -12.46 -20.24 26.82
C GLY A 241 -13.18 -21.03 25.75
N GLY A 242 -12.96 -20.63 24.50
CA GLY A 242 -13.25 -21.41 23.32
C GLY A 242 -12.54 -22.72 23.53
N LYS A 243 -13.29 -23.69 24.03
CA LYS A 243 -12.88 -25.06 24.21
C LYS A 243 -12.67 -25.57 22.79
N VAL A 244 -11.46 -25.42 22.26
CA VAL A 244 -11.00 -26.11 21.05
C VAL A 244 -10.85 -27.59 21.43
N ILE A 245 -11.95 -28.21 21.80
CA ILE A 245 -12.08 -29.64 21.99
C ILE A 245 -13.40 -29.98 21.33
N ASP A 246 -13.23 -30.46 20.11
CA ASP A 246 -14.22 -31.15 19.31
C ASP A 246 -15.37 -30.28 18.83
N LEU A 247 -15.05 -29.34 17.93
CA LEU A 247 -16.04 -28.60 17.14
C LEU A 247 -17.03 -29.53 16.46
N MET A 248 -16.66 -30.77 16.12
CA MET A 248 -17.60 -31.76 15.57
C MET A 248 -18.55 -32.29 16.65
N ALA A 249 -18.05 -32.67 17.83
CA ALA A 249 -18.91 -33.18 18.91
C ALA A 249 -19.76 -32.08 19.57
N ALA A 250 -19.26 -30.86 19.73
CA ALA A 250 -20.05 -29.73 20.23
C ALA A 250 -21.23 -29.42 19.30
N LEU A 251 -21.04 -29.65 18.01
CA LEU A 251 -21.97 -29.33 16.94
C LEU A 251 -22.96 -30.47 16.68
N GLU A 252 -22.53 -31.73 16.77
CA GLU A 252 -23.43 -32.90 16.83
C GLU A 252 -24.38 -32.82 18.02
N ASN A 253 -23.90 -32.34 19.18
CA ASN A 253 -24.74 -32.16 20.37
C ASN A 253 -25.77 -31.04 20.18
N SER A 254 -25.36 -29.90 19.62
CA SER A 254 -26.29 -28.79 19.33
C SER A 254 -27.36 -29.18 18.30
N VAL A 255 -27.01 -29.94 17.25
CA VAL A 255 -27.98 -30.44 16.25
C VAL A 255 -28.92 -31.48 16.85
N ARG A 256 -28.43 -32.34 17.74
CA ARG A 256 -29.24 -33.35 18.43
C ARG A 256 -30.22 -32.71 19.43
N GLU A 257 -29.80 -31.64 20.12
CA GLU A 257 -30.66 -30.81 20.98
C GLU A 257 -31.72 -30.04 20.17
N ALA A 258 -31.35 -29.48 19.01
CA ALA A 258 -32.29 -28.80 18.12
C ALA A 258 -33.33 -29.75 17.49
N LYS A 259 -32.94 -30.99 17.18
CA LYS A 259 -33.87 -32.04 16.70
C LYS A 259 -34.81 -32.54 17.79
N ALA A 260 -34.32 -32.68 19.02
CA ALA A 260 -35.15 -33.03 20.18
C ALA A 260 -36.18 -31.93 20.52
N ALA A 261 -35.79 -30.65 20.41
CA ALA A 261 -36.69 -29.52 20.60
C ALA A 261 -37.79 -29.42 19.51
N ARG A 262 -37.55 -29.99 18.33
CA ARG A 262 -38.52 -30.09 17.21
C ARG A 262 -39.41 -31.33 17.24
N GLY A 263 -39.22 -32.25 18.19
CA GLY A 263 -40.11 -33.39 18.41
C GLY A 263 -40.05 -34.51 17.38
N GLU A 264 -38.92 -34.73 16.72
CA GLU A 264 -38.70 -35.93 15.90
C GLU A 264 -38.04 -37.05 16.72
N GLU A 265 -38.73 -38.17 16.89
CA GLU A 265 -38.22 -39.37 17.58
C GLU A 265 -37.01 -39.99 16.85
N ALA A 266 -36.02 -40.41 17.65
CA ALA A 266 -34.82 -41.09 17.19
C ALA A 266 -35.15 -42.51 16.70
N ALA A 267 -34.96 -42.75 15.40
CA ALA A 267 -34.83 -44.10 14.87
C ALA A 267 -33.38 -44.57 15.09
N ASP A 268 -33.27 -45.58 15.94
CA ASP A 268 -32.08 -46.35 16.24
C ASP A 268 -31.45 -46.93 14.96
N SER A 269 -30.18 -46.62 14.71
CA SER A 269 -29.36 -47.40 13.77
C SER A 269 -27.96 -47.56 14.35
N ASP A 270 -27.84 -48.68 15.04
CA ASP A 270 -26.62 -49.33 15.47
C ASP A 270 -25.64 -49.46 14.28
N ALA A 271 -24.47 -48.82 14.39
CA ALA A 271 -23.36 -49.00 13.47
C ALA A 271 -22.07 -49.21 14.28
N ASP A 272 -21.85 -50.50 14.57
CA ASP A 272 -20.68 -51.12 15.19
C ASP A 272 -19.34 -50.61 14.58
N VAL A 273 -18.56 -49.85 15.36
CA VAL A 273 -17.21 -49.44 14.99
C VAL A 273 -16.20 -50.39 15.62
N LYS A 274 -15.68 -51.33 14.82
CA LYS A 274 -14.54 -52.17 15.22
C LYS A 274 -13.29 -51.32 15.47
N PRO A 275 -12.62 -51.44 16.64
CA PRO A 275 -11.38 -50.71 16.89
C PRO A 275 -10.23 -51.26 16.05
N LEU A 276 -9.54 -50.38 15.32
CA LEU A 276 -8.31 -50.73 14.61
C LEU A 276 -7.21 -51.08 15.63
N ARG A 277 -6.65 -52.28 15.47
CA ARG A 277 -5.52 -52.82 16.25
C ARG A 277 -4.33 -51.85 16.30
N LYS A 278 -3.86 -51.58 17.51
CA LYS A 278 -2.61 -50.88 17.82
C LYS A 278 -1.41 -51.78 17.46
N GLY A 279 -0.72 -51.47 16.36
CA GLY A 279 0.59 -52.04 16.01
C GLY A 279 1.72 -51.40 16.83
N PRO A 280 2.84 -52.10 17.09
CA PRO A 280 3.77 -51.71 18.14
C PRO A 280 4.67 -50.52 17.74
N ALA A 281 4.91 -49.66 18.74
CA ALA A 281 5.79 -48.51 18.69
C ALA A 281 7.23 -48.91 18.33
N ARG A 282 7.77 -48.33 17.25
CA ARG A 282 9.21 -48.32 17.00
C ARG A 282 9.84 -47.20 17.85
N LYS A 283 10.53 -47.63 18.91
CA LYS A 283 11.49 -46.85 19.68
C LYS A 283 12.61 -46.34 18.75
N SER A 284 12.84 -45.02 18.73
CA SER A 284 14.14 -44.45 18.36
C SER A 284 14.78 -43.89 19.63
N SER A 285 15.81 -44.58 20.11
CA SER A 285 16.76 -44.07 21.11
C SER A 285 17.80 -43.16 20.45
N PRO A 286 18.46 -42.25 21.19
CA PRO A 286 19.22 -41.13 20.63
C PRO A 286 20.75 -41.30 20.66
N LYS A 287 21.42 -40.49 19.81
CA LYS A 287 22.81 -39.96 19.91
C LYS A 287 23.96 -40.97 19.56
N PRO A 288 25.19 -40.56 19.14
CA PRO A 288 25.77 -39.24 19.40
C PRO A 288 26.66 -38.54 18.37
N ALA A 289 26.90 -37.27 18.72
CA ALA A 289 27.92 -36.39 18.20
C ALA A 289 29.34 -36.83 18.60
N SER A 290 30.27 -36.71 17.66
CA SER A 290 31.71 -36.40 17.84
C SER A 290 32.23 -36.04 16.45
N GLY A 291 33.13 -35.09 16.18
CA GLY A 291 34.00 -34.27 17.01
C GLY A 291 35.25 -33.96 16.18
N LYS A 292 35.55 -32.66 16.02
CA LYS A 292 36.88 -32.03 15.82
C LYS A 292 37.74 -32.34 14.55
N LYS A 293 37.89 -31.29 13.69
CA LYS A 293 39.10 -30.45 13.37
C LYS A 293 40.41 -31.13 12.88
N PRO A 294 41.44 -30.39 12.40
CA PRO A 294 41.61 -29.30 11.40
C PRO A 294 42.59 -29.70 10.25
N THR A 295 42.91 -28.76 9.34
CA THR A 295 44.25 -28.43 8.73
C THR A 295 44.13 -28.20 7.21
N ALA A 296 45.04 -27.53 6.49
CA ALA A 296 45.79 -26.28 6.63
C ALA A 296 46.49 -26.06 5.26
N LYS A 297 46.61 -24.79 4.81
CA LYS A 297 47.59 -24.25 3.82
C LYS A 297 47.52 -24.84 2.37
N LYS A 298 47.79 -24.08 1.30
CA LYS A 298 48.98 -23.26 1.04
C LYS A 298 48.77 -22.36 -0.20
N ALA A 299 49.47 -21.24 -0.21
CA ALA A 299 49.53 -20.18 -1.23
C ALA A 299 50.43 -20.50 -2.44
N ALA A 300 50.26 -19.73 -3.54
CA ALA A 300 51.28 -19.05 -4.38
C ALA A 300 50.64 -18.74 -5.77
N ALA A 301 50.48 -17.49 -6.24
CA ALA A 301 51.47 -16.47 -6.66
C ALA A 301 52.26 -16.79 -7.95
N LYS A 302 51.91 -16.14 -9.08
CA LYS A 302 52.81 -15.48 -10.08
C LYS A 302 51.98 -14.90 -11.25
N LYS A 303 51.94 -13.58 -11.52
CA LYS A 303 52.92 -12.65 -12.16
C LYS A 303 53.17 -12.93 -13.66
N THR A 304 52.83 -11.95 -14.51
CA THR A 304 53.60 -11.26 -15.61
C THR A 304 52.60 -10.71 -16.65
N ALA A 305 52.43 -9.39 -16.86
CA ALA A 305 53.31 -8.37 -17.46
C ALA A 305 53.61 -8.58 -18.96
N ALA A 306 53.07 -7.72 -19.84
CA ALA A 306 53.70 -7.30 -21.12
C ALA A 306 52.98 -6.10 -21.80
N THR A 307 53.59 -4.93 -21.63
CA THR A 307 53.86 -3.80 -22.54
C THR A 307 53.51 -3.89 -24.04
N LYS A 308 52.89 -2.85 -24.64
CA LYS A 308 53.47 -1.98 -25.73
C LYS A 308 52.51 -0.94 -26.35
N LYS A 309 52.87 0.34 -26.19
CA LYS A 309 53.04 1.45 -27.18
C LYS A 309 52.63 1.18 -28.65
N THR A 310 51.84 2.08 -29.29
CA THR A 310 52.25 3.09 -30.31
C THR A 310 51.07 3.80 -31.03
N THR A 311 51.12 5.13 -31.04
CA THR A 311 50.85 6.15 -32.09
C THR A 311 50.04 5.85 -33.37
N ALA A 312 49.07 6.73 -33.69
CA ALA A 312 48.83 7.42 -34.99
C ALA A 312 47.60 8.35 -34.83
N ASP A 313 47.72 9.68 -34.72
CA ASP A 313 47.63 10.69 -35.80
C ASP A 313 46.63 10.40 -36.95
N SER A 314 45.56 11.21 -37.06
CA SER A 314 45.34 12.06 -38.24
C SER A 314 44.01 12.84 -38.20
N THR A 315 44.13 14.14 -38.49
CA THR A 315 43.19 15.04 -39.20
C THR A 315 41.87 15.49 -38.52
N LYS A 316 41.33 16.72 -38.69
CA LYS A 316 41.76 18.03 -39.24
C LYS A 316 40.53 18.96 -39.19
N LYS A 317 40.71 20.23 -38.76
CA LYS A 317 39.90 21.46 -39.05
C LYS A 317 38.45 21.50 -38.48
N THR A 318 37.89 22.62 -38.01
CA THR A 318 38.12 24.04 -38.35
C THR A 318 37.47 24.99 -37.32
N ALA A 319 38.09 26.18 -37.20
CA ALA A 319 37.46 27.50 -37.07
C ALA A 319 36.84 27.96 -35.72
N ALA A 320 37.65 28.74 -35.00
CA ALA A 320 37.23 29.83 -34.14
C ALA A 320 36.55 30.98 -34.92
N LYS A 321 35.54 31.64 -34.34
CA LYS A 321 35.45 33.12 -34.36
C LYS A 321 34.41 33.71 -33.38
N LYS A 322 34.94 34.45 -32.40
CA LYS A 322 34.56 35.79 -31.90
C LYS A 322 33.09 36.12 -31.56
N THR A 323 32.92 36.45 -30.28
CA THR A 323 32.09 37.53 -29.72
C THR A 323 32.09 38.83 -30.53
N PRO A 324 31.01 39.62 -30.43
CA PRO A 324 31.20 40.95 -29.87
C PRO A 324 30.17 41.31 -28.78
N ALA A 325 30.65 42.12 -27.84
CA ALA A 325 29.87 42.76 -26.80
C ALA A 325 29.10 43.99 -27.32
N LYS A 326 28.15 44.42 -26.46
CA LYS A 326 27.73 45.82 -26.18
C LYS A 326 26.45 46.31 -26.86
N LYS A 327 25.39 46.50 -26.06
CA LYS A 327 24.89 47.82 -25.59
C LYS A 327 23.51 47.71 -24.91
N SER A 328 23.45 48.14 -23.65
CA SER A 328 22.21 48.50 -22.93
C SER A 328 21.64 49.85 -23.42
N PRO A 329 20.32 50.06 -23.37
CA PRO A 329 19.71 51.39 -23.34
C PRO A 329 19.25 51.79 -21.93
N PRO A 330 19.12 53.10 -21.62
CA PRO A 330 18.89 53.59 -20.27
C PRO A 330 17.40 53.66 -19.88
N ARG A 331 17.16 53.54 -18.56
CA ARG A 331 15.92 53.86 -17.84
C ARG A 331 15.42 55.28 -18.15
N LYS A 332 14.14 55.41 -18.53
CA LYS A 332 13.34 56.63 -18.33
C LYS A 332 12.38 56.41 -17.16
N ARG A 333 12.44 57.31 -16.18
CA ARG A 333 11.42 57.54 -15.15
C ARG A 333 10.21 58.24 -15.79
N ALA A 334 9.01 57.82 -15.43
CA ALA A 334 7.79 58.59 -15.65
C ALA A 334 7.50 59.41 -14.38
N SER A 335 7.16 60.68 -14.60
CA SER A 335 6.45 61.57 -13.68
C SER A 335 5.21 62.02 -14.44
N ALA A 336 4.05 62.01 -13.76
CA ALA A 336 2.70 62.35 -14.21
C ALA A 336 2.02 61.31 -15.13
#